data_AF-A0A2E7ZP82-F1
#
_entry.id   AF-A0A2E7ZP82-F1
#
_cell.length_a   1.000
_cell.length_b   1.000
_cell.length_c   1.000
_cell.angle_alpha   90.00
_cell.angle_beta   90.00
_cell.angle_gamma   90.00
#
_symmetry.space_group_name_H-M   'P 1'
#
loop_
_entity.id
_entity.type
_entity.pdbx_description
1 polymer ?
#
loop_
_entity_poly.entity_id
_entity_poly.type
_entity_poly.pdbx_seq_one_letter_code
_entity_poly.pdbx_strand_id
1 'polypeptide(L)'
;MLCISDFIGEANIISGQLTDHNGQDAKAEICGISLSLPHRGQEPGEIKIAARPQSIRIHSDLNQGIQGTILKSVYLGSHQEYTFQTELGEWFVIDTQMEEIHEENLSVSLDFKNRGVSIIPHS
;
A
#
# COMPACT_ATOMS: atom_id res chain seq x y z
N MET A 1 8.05 20.15 15.28
CA MET A 1 6.78 19.77 14.65
C MET A 1 7.10 19.19 13.30
N LEU A 2 6.92 17.87 13.16
CA LEU A 2 6.51 17.13 11.96
C LEU A 2 6.53 15.66 12.38
N CYS A 3 5.34 15.06 12.51
CA CYS A 3 5.22 13.63 12.77
C CYS A 3 5.73 12.88 11.55
N ILE A 4 6.78 12.10 11.75
CA ILE A 4 7.31 11.16 10.77
C ILE A 4 6.36 9.97 10.75
N SER A 5 5.86 9.60 9.57
CA SER A 5 5.27 8.28 9.35
C SER A 5 6.39 7.26 9.58
N ASP A 6 6.23 6.35 10.53
CA ASP A 6 7.21 5.29 10.81
C ASP A 6 7.32 4.36 9.59
N PHE A 7 8.24 4.69 8.69
CA PHE A 7 8.78 3.74 7.73
C PHE A 7 9.73 2.81 8.49
N ILE A 8 9.27 1.60 8.81
CA ILE A 8 10.19 0.55 9.31
C ILE A 8 10.85 -0.10 8.09
N GLY A 9 11.84 0.60 7.52
CA GLY A 9 12.89 0.08 6.63
C GLY A 9 12.50 -0.51 5.26
N GLU A 10 11.33 -1.14 5.11
CA GLU A 10 10.95 -1.93 3.93
C GLU A 10 9.44 -2.01 3.64
N ALA A 11 8.57 -1.28 4.37
CA ALA A 11 7.12 -1.34 4.20
C ALA A 11 6.38 -0.04 4.54
N ASN A 12 5.30 0.23 3.80
CA ASN A 12 4.29 1.21 4.17
C ASN A 12 3.38 0.59 5.25
N ILE A 13 3.18 1.33 6.34
CA ILE A 13 2.27 0.91 7.42
C ILE A 13 0.94 1.63 7.24
N ILE A 14 -0.12 0.85 7.08
CA ILE A 14 -1.44 1.33 6.70
C ILE A 14 -2.47 0.78 7.67
N SER A 15 -3.45 1.60 8.04
CA SER A 15 -4.60 1.16 8.83
C SER A 15 -5.60 0.43 7.93
N GLY A 16 -6.13 -0.69 8.41
CA GLY A 16 -7.19 -1.43 7.74
C GLY A 16 -8.17 -2.03 8.73
N GLN A 17 -9.19 -2.70 8.20
CA GLN A 17 -10.20 -3.38 9.01
C GLN A 17 -10.27 -4.85 8.62
N LEU A 18 -10.13 -5.74 9.60
CA LEU A 18 -10.38 -7.17 9.44
C LEU A 18 -11.87 -7.42 9.68
N THR A 19 -12.55 -8.06 8.74
CA THR A 19 -14.03 -8.20 8.78
C THR A 19 -14.47 -9.63 9.03
N ASP A 20 -14.03 -10.57 8.20
CA ASP A 20 -14.48 -11.96 8.23
C ASP A 20 -13.30 -12.93 8.23
N HIS A 21 -13.45 -14.06 8.92
CA HIS A 21 -12.45 -15.11 9.00
C HIS A 21 -12.91 -16.32 8.19
N ASN A 22 -12.09 -16.75 7.24
CA ASN A 22 -12.31 -17.96 6.46
C ASN A 22 -11.15 -18.93 6.66
N GLY A 23 -11.23 -19.71 7.75
CA GLY A 23 -10.18 -20.66 8.10
C GLY A 23 -8.89 -19.96 8.57
N GLN A 24 -7.82 -20.07 7.77
CA GLN A 24 -6.51 -19.45 8.07
C GLN A 24 -6.35 -18.03 7.51
N ASP A 25 -7.26 -17.63 6.62
CA ASP A 25 -7.28 -16.31 6.01
C ASP A 25 -8.45 -15.49 6.56
N ALA A 26 -8.35 -14.18 6.40
CA ALA A 26 -9.38 -13.23 6.73
C ALA A 26 -9.45 -12.12 5.69
N LYS A 27 -10.64 -11.55 5.54
CA LYS A 27 -10.90 -10.44 4.64
C LYS A 27 -10.47 -9.13 5.32
N ALA A 28 -9.42 -8.52 4.79
CA ALA A 28 -8.93 -7.20 5.17
C ALA A 28 -9.43 -6.15 4.18
N GLU A 29 -10.05 -5.10 4.70
CA GLU A 29 -10.49 -3.93 3.95
C GLU A 29 -9.49 -2.80 4.17
N ILE A 30 -8.98 -2.24 3.07
CA ILE A 30 -7.99 -1.15 3.04
C ILE A 30 -8.51 -0.08 2.08
N CYS A 31 -9.09 1.00 2.59
CA CYS A 31 -9.64 2.09 1.75
C CYS A 31 -10.48 1.62 0.56
N GLY A 32 -11.44 0.71 0.81
CA GLY A 32 -12.32 0.16 -0.21
C GLY A 32 -11.72 -0.97 -1.05
N ILE A 33 -10.44 -1.30 -0.86
CA ILE A 33 -9.80 -2.48 -1.44
C ILE A 33 -9.99 -3.66 -0.48
N SER A 34 -10.57 -4.74 -0.98
CA SER A 34 -10.74 -6.00 -0.24
C SER A 34 -9.62 -6.98 -0.59
N LEU A 35 -8.83 -7.40 0.40
CA LEU A 35 -7.79 -8.41 0.26
C LEU A 35 -8.05 -9.60 1.18
N SER A 36 -7.72 -10.81 0.71
CA SER A 36 -7.67 -12.01 1.56
C SER A 36 -6.25 -12.19 2.08
N LEU A 37 -6.06 -12.05 3.39
CA LEU A 37 -4.74 -12.12 4.05
C LEU A 37 -4.78 -13.13 5.21
N PRO A 38 -3.68 -13.83 5.52
CA PRO A 38 -3.62 -14.68 6.70
C PRO A 38 -3.91 -13.88 7.97
N HIS A 39 -4.90 -14.32 8.77
CA HIS A 39 -5.38 -13.52 9.93
C HIS A 39 -4.33 -13.44 11.06
N ARG A 40 -3.35 -14.36 11.08
CA ARG A 40 -2.21 -14.37 12.04
C ARG A 40 -2.63 -14.29 13.52
N GLY A 41 -3.79 -14.85 13.85
CA GLY A 41 -4.34 -14.81 15.21
C GLY A 41 -4.93 -13.47 15.63
N GLN A 42 -5.10 -12.52 14.69
CA GLN A 42 -5.88 -11.30 14.95
C GLN A 42 -7.39 -11.62 14.84
N GLU A 43 -8.18 -10.93 15.65
CA GLU A 43 -9.65 -10.95 15.63
C GLU A 43 -10.18 -9.87 14.67
N PRO A 44 -11.45 -9.96 14.22
CA PRO A 44 -12.07 -8.90 13.43
C PRO A 44 -12.03 -7.56 14.16
N GLY A 45 -11.65 -6.49 13.46
CA GLY A 45 -11.44 -5.17 14.05
C GLY A 45 -10.41 -4.34 13.31
N GLU A 46 -10.01 -3.22 13.92
CA GLU A 46 -8.94 -2.38 13.40
C GLU A 46 -7.60 -3.12 13.47
N ILE A 47 -6.88 -3.11 12.36
CA ILE A 47 -5.57 -3.75 12.23
C ILE A 47 -4.58 -2.81 11.56
N LYS A 48 -3.29 -3.07 11.79
CA LYS A 48 -2.21 -2.49 11.00
C LYS A 48 -1.74 -3.47 9.94
N ILE A 49 -1.48 -2.95 8.76
CA ILE A 49 -1.03 -3.73 7.61
C ILE A 49 0.31 -3.16 7.14
N ALA A 50 1.26 -4.05 6.91
CA ALA A 50 2.52 -3.73 6.26
C ALA A 50 2.43 -4.10 4.79
N ALA A 51 2.57 -3.12 3.90
CA ALA A 51 2.65 -3.29 2.45
C ALA A 51 4.05 -2.92 1.96
N ARG A 52 4.78 -3.88 1.40
CA ARG A 52 6.11 -3.62 0.80
C ARG A 52 5.98 -2.59 -0.33
N PRO A 53 6.93 -1.66 -0.54
CA PRO A 53 6.88 -0.68 -1.62
C PRO A 53 6.66 -1.30 -3.00
N GLN A 54 7.31 -2.44 -3.26
CA GLN A 54 7.17 -3.22 -4.49
C GLN A 54 5.84 -3.98 -4.65
N SER A 55 5.03 -4.02 -3.59
CA SER A 55 3.72 -4.70 -3.58
C SER A 55 2.57 -3.79 -3.97
N ILE A 56 2.83 -2.49 -4.15
CA ILE A 56 1.83 -1.54 -4.62
C ILE A 56 1.92 -1.46 -6.16
N ARG A 57 0.77 -1.42 -6.83
CA ARG A 57 0.64 -1.20 -8.26
C ARG A 57 0.16 0.23 -8.50
N ILE A 58 0.65 0.82 -9.59
CA ILE A 58 0.26 2.15 -10.04
C ILE A 58 -0.58 1.97 -11.30
N HIS A 59 -1.70 2.67 -11.38
CA HIS A 59 -2.58 2.66 -12.53
C HIS A 59 -2.90 4.09 -12.95
N SER A 60 -2.77 4.38 -14.26
CA SER A 60 -3.17 5.67 -14.84
C SER A 60 -4.68 5.88 -14.87
N ASP A 61 -5.47 4.79 -14.79
CA ASP A 61 -6.92 4.86 -14.67
C ASP A 61 -7.32 5.14 -13.20
N LEU A 62 -8.19 6.13 -12.98
CA LEU A 62 -8.68 6.54 -11.66
C LEU A 62 -9.94 5.81 -11.20
N ASN A 63 -10.45 4.85 -11.98
CA ASN A 63 -11.73 4.20 -11.73
C ASN A 63 -11.72 3.19 -10.57
N GLN A 64 -10.56 2.71 -10.12
CA GLN A 64 -10.45 1.68 -9.07
C GLN A 64 -9.22 1.92 -8.19
N GLY A 65 -9.29 1.50 -6.92
CA GLY A 65 -8.17 1.61 -5.98
C GLY A 65 -8.11 2.94 -5.21
N ILE A 66 -6.98 3.16 -4.56
CA ILE A 66 -6.73 4.31 -3.69
C ILE A 66 -6.16 5.44 -4.53
N GLN A 67 -6.80 6.61 -4.48
CA GLN A 67 -6.32 7.76 -5.22
C GLN A 67 -5.04 8.32 -4.57
N GLY A 68 -4.07 8.63 -5.42
CA GLY A 68 -2.81 9.24 -5.00
C GLY A 68 -2.30 10.25 -6.01
N THR A 69 -1.53 11.23 -5.53
CA THR A 69 -0.80 12.18 -6.38
C THR A 69 0.69 11.95 -6.22
N ILE A 70 1.43 11.89 -7.32
CA ILE A 70 2.89 11.74 -7.30
C ILE A 70 3.52 13.02 -6.76
N LEU A 71 4.16 12.93 -5.60
CA LEU A 71 4.98 14.01 -5.03
C LEU A 71 6.40 13.98 -5.58
N LYS A 72 6.94 12.78 -5.82
CA LYS A 72 8.31 12.59 -6.28
C LYS A 72 8.43 11.40 -7.20
N SER A 73 9.24 11.52 -8.26
CA SER A 73 9.54 10.46 -9.22
C SER A 73 11.06 10.39 -9.45
N VAL A 74 11.70 9.29 -9.03
CA VAL A 74 13.17 9.14 -9.09
C VAL A 74 13.56 7.85 -9.81
N TYR A 75 14.32 7.98 -10.89
CA TYR A 75 14.90 6.84 -11.60
C TYR A 75 16.26 6.44 -11.01
N LEU A 76 16.40 5.19 -10.58
CA LEU A 76 17.64 4.64 -10.00
C LEU A 76 18.29 3.55 -10.89
N GLY A 77 18.01 3.57 -12.20
CA GLY A 77 18.60 2.64 -13.16
C GLY A 77 17.85 1.31 -13.27
N SER A 78 17.68 0.60 -12.16
CA SER A 78 17.02 -0.72 -12.13
C SER A 78 15.52 -0.66 -11.79
N HIS A 79 15.06 0.47 -11.26
CA HIS A 79 13.68 0.69 -10.84
C HIS A 79 13.42 2.20 -10.74
N GLN A 80 12.13 2.51 -10.69
CA GLN A 80 11.61 3.83 -10.40
C GLN A 80 11.09 3.86 -8.96
N GLU A 81 11.49 4.88 -8.21
CA GLU A 81 10.95 5.15 -6.89
C GLU A 81 9.95 6.30 -6.95
N TYR A 82 8.85 6.12 -6.26
CA TYR A 82 7.77 7.09 -6.19
C TYR A 82 7.40 7.40 -4.75
N THR A 83 7.15 8.67 -4.48
CA THR A 83 6.45 9.11 -3.27
C THR A 83 5.07 9.61 -3.68
N PHE A 84 4.02 9.06 -3.09
CA PHE A 84 2.64 9.43 -3.35
C PHE A 84 2.03 10.12 -2.12
N GLN A 85 1.29 11.19 -2.33
CA GLN A 85 0.35 11.69 -1.35
C GLN A 85 -0.99 10.96 -1.53
N THR A 86 -1.48 10.31 -0.46
CA THR A 86 -2.81 9.70 -0.40
C THR A 86 -3.60 10.29 0.77
N GLU A 87 -4.89 9.93 0.87
CA GLU A 87 -5.70 10.26 2.06
C GLU A 87 -5.19 9.60 3.35
N LEU A 88 -4.44 8.50 3.23
CA LEU A 88 -3.83 7.75 4.33
C LEU A 88 -2.42 8.24 4.69
N GLY A 89 -1.97 9.33 4.06
CA GLY A 89 -0.62 9.86 4.21
C GLY A 89 0.29 9.52 3.04
N GLU A 90 1.58 9.71 3.25
CA GLU A 90 2.59 9.48 2.21
C GLU A 90 2.92 8.00 2.05
N TRP A 91 2.89 7.53 0.81
CA TRP A 91 3.25 6.17 0.44
C TRP A 91 4.51 6.15 -0.40
N PHE A 92 5.38 5.18 -0.14
CA PHE A 92 6.57 4.94 -0.91
C PHE A 92 6.42 3.67 -1.75
N VAL A 93 6.64 3.78 -3.06
CA VAL A 93 6.44 2.69 -4.03
C VAL A 93 7.71 2.52 -4.85
N ILE A 94 8.07 1.25 -5.09
CA ILE A 94 9.18 0.89 -5.96
C ILE A 94 8.61 0.12 -7.14
N ASP A 95 8.69 0.71 -8.34
CA ASP A 95 8.35 0.03 -9.58
C ASP A 95 9.61 -0.50 -10.28
N THR A 96 9.74 -1.83 -10.31
CA THR A 96 10.83 -2.54 -10.99
C THR A 96 10.49 -2.93 -12.42
N GLN A 97 9.21 -2.88 -12.81
CA GLN A 97 8.79 -3.23 -14.17
C GLN A 97 8.98 -2.04 -15.10
N MET A 98 8.72 -0.82 -14.63
CA MET A 98 8.93 0.42 -15.36
C MET A 98 8.23 0.40 -16.74
N GLU A 99 7.05 -0.20 -16.80
CA GLU A 99 6.25 -0.29 -18.04
C GLU A 99 5.81 1.10 -18.51
N GLU A 100 5.51 1.99 -17.56
CA GLU A 100 5.19 3.40 -17.77
C GLU A 100 5.90 4.25 -16.72
N ILE A 101 6.49 5.38 -17.12
CA ILE A 101 7.07 6.35 -16.19
C ILE A 101 6.06 7.48 -16.01
N HIS A 102 5.57 7.63 -14.79
CA HIS A 102 4.68 8.72 -14.42
C HIS A 102 5.46 9.95 -13.93
N GLU A 103 4.97 11.14 -14.29
CA GLU A 103 5.53 12.44 -13.91
C GLU A 103 5.00 12.91 -12.54
N GLU A 104 5.74 13.82 -11.91
CA GLU A 104 5.31 14.47 -10.66
C GLU A 104 4.03 15.30 -10.87
N ASN A 105 3.20 15.40 -9.83
CA ASN A 105 1.88 16.03 -9.81
C ASN A 105 0.78 15.32 -10.61
N LEU A 106 1.06 14.17 -11.22
CA LEU A 106 0.02 13.36 -11.85
C LEU A 106 -0.83 12.65 -10.78
N SER A 107 -2.15 12.66 -11.00
CA SER A 107 -3.08 11.81 -10.25
C SER A 107 -3.12 10.42 -10.83
N VAL A 108 -3.02 9.42 -9.97
CA VAL A 108 -3.07 7.99 -10.30
C VAL A 108 -3.97 7.27 -9.31
N SER A 109 -4.26 6.01 -9.58
CA SER A 109 -4.77 5.10 -8.58
C SER A 109 -3.73 4.04 -8.19
N LEU A 110 -3.84 3.59 -6.94
CA LEU A 110 -2.95 2.64 -6.30
C LEU A 110 -3.75 1.42 -5.84
N ASP A 111 -3.23 0.23 -6.09
CA ASP A 111 -3.78 -1.02 -5.58
C ASP A 111 -2.65 -1.93 -5.09
N PHE A 112 -2.98 -3.06 -4.49
CA PHE A 112 -2.03 -4.02 -3.97
C PHE A 112 -1.91 -5.27 -4.83
N LYS A 113 -0.68 -5.79 -4.91
CA LYS A 113 -0.42 -7.14 -5.40
C LYS A 113 -0.90 -8.15 -4.36
N ASN A 114 -1.30 -9.35 -4.79
CA ASN A 114 -1.65 -10.46 -3.89
C ASN A 114 -0.49 -10.92 -2.99
N ARG A 115 0.73 -10.42 -3.18
CA ARG A 115 1.92 -10.76 -2.38
C ARG A 115 2.61 -9.50 -1.90
N GLY A 116 3.19 -9.57 -0.70
CA GLY A 116 3.95 -8.46 -0.10
C GLY A 116 3.12 -7.55 0.80
N VAL A 117 1.85 -7.90 1.04
CA VAL A 117 0.97 -7.30 2.05
C VAL A 117 0.76 -8.28 3.19
N SER A 118 0.82 -7.82 4.43
CA SER A 118 0.62 -8.67 5.62
C SER A 118 0.08 -7.90 6.81
N ILE A 119 -0.74 -8.57 7.63
CA ILE A 119 -1.22 -8.04 8.90
C ILE A 119 -0.06 -8.01 9.92
N ILE A 120 0.07 -6.89 10.64
CA ILE A 120 1.00 -6.73 11.75
C ILE A 120 0.29 -7.21 13.03
N PRO A 121 0.81 -8.25 13.71
CA PRO A 121 0.23 -8.70 14.96
C PRO A 121 0.40 -7.66 16.08
N HIS A 122 -0.67 -7.35 16.80
CA HIS A 122 -0.55 -6.69 18.10
C HIS A 122 0.07 -7.70 19.09
N SER A 123 1.27 -7.40 19.60
CA SER A 123 1.98 -8.22 20.59
C SER A 123 1.40 -8.03 21.99
#